data_AF-A0A966K9U2-F1
#
_entry.id   AF-A0A966K9U2-F1
#
_cell.length_a   1.000
_cell.length_b   1.000
_cell.length_c   1.000
_cell.angle_alpha   90.00
_cell.angle_beta   90.00
_cell.angle_gamma   90.00
#
_symmetry.space_group_name_H-M   'P 1'
#
loop_
_entity.id
_entity.type
_entity.pdbx_description
1 polymer ?
#
loop_
_entity_poly.entity_id
_entity_poly.type
_entity_poly.pdbx_seq_one_letter_code
_entity_poly.pdbx_strand_id
1 'polypeptide(L)'
;MSRLITTEEFISKSIARFGSKFAYPNTIYVGRQQKVKVCCAVHGEVSIRPFVHLRGEGCPHCAILKQGQNRTGTLESFVQRANEIHQNLYDYSKTVFVKMKSSVIVTCKQHGDFSVSAFGHIHNKIGCQQCSINNRGIHVRQTIDDFFKELRQKPNFEQYDFSGITEFKNLHEKKTVRCKSHGIYETKLKYIKQGVFFGCKQCKIEKHLRFTTEQFVERSKEVHKERLDYGKVDYLNAHTDVILTCKTHGDFTCKPYVHLAGGGFCQSCFSRVSSAETEI
;
A
#
# COMPACT_ATOMS: atom_id res chain seq x y z
N MET A 1 -8.75 17.31 -58.55
CA MET A 1 -8.76 18.70 -58.04
C MET A 1 -10.13 18.97 -57.44
N SER A 2 -10.22 19.34 -56.15
CA SER A 2 -11.51 19.56 -55.49
C SER A 2 -12.17 20.84 -56.00
N ARG A 3 -13.38 20.73 -56.56
CA ARG A 3 -14.22 21.87 -56.97
C ARG A 3 -14.27 22.90 -55.84
N LEU A 4 -13.83 24.12 -56.12
CA LEU A 4 -13.96 25.26 -55.20
C LEU A 4 -15.45 25.61 -55.13
N ILE A 5 -16.01 25.63 -53.92
CA ILE A 5 -17.39 26.05 -53.68
C ILE A 5 -17.49 27.57 -53.78
N THR A 6 -18.64 28.10 -54.20
CA THR A 6 -18.87 29.55 -54.24
C THR A 6 -19.16 30.12 -52.85
N THR A 7 -19.17 31.44 -52.74
CA THR A 7 -19.58 32.14 -51.51
C THR A 7 -21.02 31.81 -51.14
N GLU A 8 -21.97 31.76 -52.09
CA GLU A 8 -23.36 31.39 -51.78
C GLU A 8 -23.47 29.93 -51.33
N GLU A 9 -22.71 29.03 -51.95
CA GLU A 9 -22.66 27.60 -51.55
C GLU A 9 -22.07 27.43 -50.14
N PHE A 10 -21.07 28.22 -49.76
CA PHE A 10 -20.53 28.23 -48.40
C PHE A 10 -21.57 28.73 -47.40
N ILE A 11 -22.26 29.83 -47.70
CA ILE A 11 -23.26 30.43 -46.82
C ILE A 11 -24.46 29.48 -46.64
N SER A 12 -25.01 28.93 -47.72
CA SER A 12 -26.14 28.00 -47.66
C SER A 12 -25.83 26.74 -46.83
N LYS A 13 -24.66 26.11 -47.04
CA LYS A 13 -24.20 24.98 -46.22
C LYS A 13 -24.01 25.35 -44.75
N SER A 14 -23.52 26.55 -44.48
CA SER A 14 -23.29 27.03 -43.12
C SER A 14 -24.60 27.36 -42.40
N ILE A 15 -25.58 27.95 -43.08
CA ILE A 15 -26.95 28.16 -42.56
C ILE A 15 -27.63 26.83 -42.30
N ALA A 16 -27.55 25.86 -43.21
CA ALA A 16 -28.14 24.53 -43.03
C ALA A 16 -27.60 23.82 -41.78
N ARG A 17 -26.34 24.06 -41.41
CA ARG A 17 -25.69 23.41 -40.26
C ARG A 17 -25.91 24.13 -38.93
N PHE A 18 -25.89 25.46 -38.92
CA PHE A 18 -25.91 26.24 -37.68
C PHE A 18 -27.19 27.06 -37.47
N GLY A 19 -28.06 27.14 -38.47
CA GLY A 19 -29.30 27.91 -38.44
C GLY A 19 -29.05 29.37 -38.04
N SER A 20 -29.83 29.86 -37.09
CA SER A 20 -29.78 31.24 -36.58
C SER A 20 -28.57 31.54 -35.67
N LYS A 21 -27.67 30.59 -35.41
CA LYS A 21 -26.50 30.82 -34.53
C LYS A 21 -25.45 31.72 -35.18
N PHE A 22 -25.47 31.83 -36.50
CA PHE A 22 -24.55 32.66 -37.27
C PHE A 22 -25.27 33.40 -38.39
N ALA A 23 -24.88 34.65 -38.60
CA ALA A 23 -25.23 35.45 -39.76
C ALA A 23 -23.97 35.67 -40.63
N TYR A 24 -24.18 35.87 -41.94
CA TYR A 24 -23.11 35.98 -42.93
C TYR A 24 -23.20 37.29 -43.74
N PRO A 25 -23.37 38.47 -43.09
CA PRO A 25 -23.43 39.73 -43.82
C PRO A 25 -22.06 40.02 -44.43
N ASN A 26 -22.02 40.31 -45.73
CA ASN A 26 -20.80 40.66 -46.47
C ASN A 26 -19.68 39.61 -46.38
N THR A 27 -20.02 38.34 -46.12
CA THR A 27 -19.03 37.26 -46.09
C THR A 27 -18.51 36.96 -47.49
N ILE A 28 -17.18 37.02 -47.67
CA ILE A 28 -16.50 36.68 -48.93
C ILE A 28 -15.69 35.40 -48.73
N TYR A 29 -16.04 34.34 -49.46
CA TYR A 29 -15.32 33.06 -49.40
C TYR A 29 -14.27 32.99 -50.50
N VAL A 30 -13.00 32.90 -50.11
CA VAL A 30 -11.85 32.79 -51.04
C VAL A 30 -11.36 31.34 -51.13
N GLY A 31 -11.47 30.57 -50.03
CA GLY A 31 -10.98 29.20 -49.99
C GLY A 31 -11.08 28.54 -48.62
N ARG A 32 -10.95 27.21 -48.60
CA ARG A 32 -11.28 26.38 -47.42
C ARG A 32 -10.44 26.67 -46.16
N GLN A 33 -9.22 27.16 -46.34
CA GLN A 33 -8.27 27.45 -45.26
C GLN A 33 -8.16 28.95 -44.93
N GLN A 34 -8.54 29.83 -45.86
CA GLN A 34 -8.46 31.27 -45.63
C GLN A 34 -9.58 31.69 -44.69
N LYS A 35 -9.24 32.51 -43.69
CA LYS A 35 -10.22 32.95 -42.71
C LYS A 35 -11.25 33.86 -43.36
N VAL A 36 -12.51 33.68 -42.99
CA VAL A 36 -13.63 34.51 -43.42
C VAL A 36 -14.26 35.18 -42.22
N LYS A 37 -14.84 36.36 -42.43
CA LYS A 37 -15.60 37.10 -41.42
C LYS A 37 -17.05 36.67 -41.46
N VAL A 38 -17.58 36.28 -40.30
CA VAL A 38 -18.99 35.93 -40.09
C VAL A 38 -19.45 36.52 -38.76
N CYS A 39 -20.75 36.64 -38.55
CA CYS A 39 -21.31 37.17 -37.31
C CYS A 39 -21.86 36.02 -36.46
N CYS A 40 -21.32 35.81 -35.26
CA CYS A 40 -21.93 34.95 -34.25
C CYS A 40 -23.04 35.73 -33.52
N ALA A 41 -24.19 35.11 -33.30
CA ALA A 41 -25.32 35.75 -32.62
C ALA A 41 -24.99 36.26 -31.19
N VAL A 42 -23.96 35.68 -30.55
CA VAL A 42 -23.54 36.05 -29.19
C VAL A 42 -22.34 37.01 -29.18
N HIS A 43 -21.41 36.88 -30.14
CA HIS A 43 -20.10 37.55 -30.09
C HIS A 43 -19.87 38.56 -31.22
N GLY A 44 -20.85 38.77 -32.11
CA GLY A 44 -20.71 39.68 -33.23
C GLY A 44 -19.74 39.16 -34.30
N GLU A 45 -19.01 40.05 -34.97
CA GLU A 45 -18.05 39.70 -36.03
C GLU A 45 -16.91 38.83 -35.48
N VAL A 46 -16.76 37.64 -36.07
CA VAL A 46 -15.73 36.66 -35.72
C VAL A 46 -15.04 36.14 -36.98
N SER A 47 -13.75 35.85 -36.85
CA SER A 47 -12.94 35.30 -37.93
C SER A 47 -12.81 33.79 -37.80
N ILE A 48 -13.37 33.05 -38.75
CA ILE A 48 -13.42 31.57 -38.74
C ILE A 48 -12.76 30.97 -39.97
N ARG A 49 -12.32 29.71 -39.88
CA ARG A 49 -11.87 28.95 -41.06
C ARG A 49 -13.03 28.16 -41.66
N PRO A 50 -13.39 28.35 -42.94
CA PRO A 50 -14.53 27.68 -43.57
C PRO A 50 -14.54 26.16 -43.45
N PHE A 51 -13.41 25.49 -43.63
CA PHE A 51 -13.32 24.03 -43.50
C PHE A 51 -13.69 23.53 -42.10
N VAL A 52 -13.22 24.23 -41.07
CA VAL A 52 -13.45 23.90 -39.66
C VAL A 52 -14.92 24.18 -39.29
N HIS A 53 -15.44 25.31 -39.75
CA HIS A 53 -16.83 25.70 -39.58
C HIS A 53 -17.79 24.68 -40.20
N LEU A 54 -17.56 24.31 -41.47
CA LEU A 54 -18.39 23.32 -42.16
C LEU A 54 -18.30 21.91 -41.53
N ARG A 55 -17.20 21.57 -40.86
CA ARG A 55 -17.08 20.33 -40.07
C ARG A 55 -17.98 20.34 -38.83
N GLY A 56 -18.46 21.49 -38.38
CA GLY A 56 -19.37 21.65 -37.23
C GLY A 56 -18.74 22.29 -36.01
N GLU A 57 -17.52 22.80 -36.11
CA GLU A 57 -16.94 23.61 -35.04
C GLU A 57 -17.58 25.00 -35.09
N GLY A 58 -18.22 25.39 -33.99
CA GLY A 58 -18.93 26.66 -33.86
C GLY A 58 -18.00 27.85 -33.58
N CYS A 59 -18.52 28.86 -32.90
CA CYS A 59 -17.78 30.10 -32.68
C CYS A 59 -16.60 29.84 -31.72
N PRO A 60 -15.37 30.25 -32.05
CA PRO A 60 -14.20 30.02 -31.20
C PRO A 60 -14.37 30.65 -29.82
N HIS A 61 -14.99 31.83 -29.72
CA HIS A 61 -15.29 32.47 -28.44
C HIS A 61 -16.33 31.69 -27.62
N CYS A 62 -17.41 31.20 -28.27
CA CYS A 62 -18.37 30.30 -27.60
C CYS A 62 -17.70 29.00 -27.11
N ALA A 63 -16.77 28.44 -27.88
CA ALA A 63 -16.05 27.22 -27.52
C ALA A 63 -15.17 27.44 -26.28
N ILE A 64 -14.48 28.58 -26.20
CA ILE A 64 -13.68 28.96 -25.03
C ILE A 64 -14.57 29.14 -23.80
N LEU A 65 -15.72 29.81 -23.91
CA LEU A 65 -16.67 29.99 -22.80
C LEU A 65 -17.21 28.65 -22.29
N LYS A 66 -17.63 27.76 -23.19
CA LYS A 66 -18.07 26.40 -22.83
C LYS A 66 -16.96 25.60 -22.16
N GLN A 67 -15.72 25.73 -22.63
CA GLN A 67 -14.57 25.06 -22.03
C GLN A 67 -14.23 25.62 -20.64
N GLY A 68 -14.42 26.93 -20.41
CA GLY A 68 -14.24 27.57 -19.10
C GLY A 68 -15.31 27.17 -18.06
N GLN A 69 -16.56 27.04 -18.50
CA GLN A 69 -17.66 26.52 -17.66
C GLN A 69 -17.44 25.05 -17.29
N ASN A 70 -17.01 24.23 -18.25
CA ASN A 70 -16.65 22.83 -17.98
C ASN A 70 -15.45 22.68 -17.03
N ARG A 71 -14.58 23.68 -16.94
CA ARG A 71 -13.42 23.69 -16.02
C ARG A 71 -13.73 24.17 -14.61
N THR A 72 -14.82 24.90 -14.40
CA THR A 72 -15.15 25.53 -13.11
C THR A 72 -16.08 24.69 -12.24
N GLY A 73 -16.82 23.73 -12.83
CA GLY A 73 -17.79 22.90 -12.12
C GLY A 73 -19.03 23.72 -11.70
N THR A 74 -20.18 23.08 -11.57
CA THR A 74 -21.37 23.70 -10.98
C THR A 74 -21.49 23.28 -9.52
N LEU A 75 -22.27 24.00 -8.72
CA LEU A 75 -22.60 23.57 -7.35
C LEU A 75 -23.21 22.16 -7.36
N GLU A 76 -24.11 21.89 -8.30
CA GLU A 76 -24.74 20.58 -8.49
C GLU A 76 -23.71 19.47 -8.74
N SER A 77 -22.75 19.70 -9.64
CA SER A 77 -21.71 18.70 -9.93
C SER A 77 -20.67 18.55 -8.82
N PHE A 78 -20.50 19.58 -7.98
CA PHE A 78 -19.74 19.48 -6.73
C PHE A 78 -20.48 18.59 -5.72
N VAL A 79 -21.76 18.87 -5.46
CA VAL A 79 -22.59 18.16 -4.47
C VAL A 79 -22.76 16.68 -4.85
N GLN A 80 -23.02 16.38 -6.13
CA GLN A 80 -23.14 15.00 -6.60
C GLN A 80 -21.88 14.18 -6.28
N ARG A 81 -20.70 14.67 -6.69
CA ARG A 81 -19.42 13.99 -6.42
C ARG A 81 -19.10 13.89 -4.95
N ALA A 82 -19.40 14.95 -4.19
CA ALA A 82 -19.16 14.96 -2.76
C ALA A 82 -20.04 13.92 -2.04
N ASN A 83 -21.30 13.73 -2.48
CA ASN A 83 -22.19 12.68 -1.98
C ASN A 83 -21.73 11.27 -2.34
N GLU A 84 -21.20 11.06 -3.55
CA GLU A 84 -20.63 9.76 -3.96
C GLU A 84 -19.41 9.38 -3.11
N ILE A 85 -18.50 10.33 -2.86
CA ILE A 85 -17.25 10.11 -2.12
C ILE A 85 -17.51 9.91 -0.63
N HIS A 86 -18.39 10.72 -0.06
CA HIS A 86 -18.69 10.74 1.37
C HIS A 86 -19.98 10.01 1.72
N GLN A 87 -20.55 9.22 0.81
CA GLN A 87 -21.73 8.38 1.03
C GLN A 87 -22.90 9.14 1.71
N ASN A 88 -23.19 10.35 1.24
CA ASN A 88 -24.26 11.21 1.77
C ASN A 88 -24.14 11.57 3.28
N LEU A 89 -22.92 11.60 3.83
CA LEU A 89 -22.67 11.97 5.24
C LEU A 89 -22.85 13.48 5.54
N TYR A 90 -22.86 14.32 4.51
CA TYR A 90 -22.87 15.78 4.66
C TYR A 90 -24.10 16.40 3.99
N ASP A 91 -24.47 17.57 4.51
CA ASP A 91 -25.45 18.48 3.92
C ASP A 91 -24.73 19.68 3.29
N TYR A 92 -25.22 20.10 2.13
CA TYR A 92 -24.63 21.17 1.31
C TYR A 92 -25.60 22.34 1.08
N SER A 93 -26.70 22.43 1.83
CA SER A 93 -27.70 23.48 1.64
C SER A 93 -27.14 24.89 1.88
N LYS A 94 -26.06 25.01 2.65
CA LYS A 94 -25.34 26.27 2.93
C LYS A 94 -24.09 26.46 2.05
N THR A 95 -23.83 25.55 1.11
CA THR A 95 -22.63 25.57 0.28
C THR A 95 -22.74 26.61 -0.83
N VAL A 96 -21.83 27.59 -0.83
CA VAL A 96 -21.62 28.51 -1.96
C VAL A 96 -20.38 28.07 -2.73
N PHE A 97 -20.57 27.46 -3.89
CA PHE A 97 -19.49 26.95 -4.72
C PHE A 97 -19.14 27.92 -5.85
N VAL A 98 -17.90 28.41 -5.88
CA VAL A 98 -17.40 29.32 -6.91
C VAL A 98 -16.38 28.62 -7.82
N LYS A 99 -15.40 27.93 -7.23
CA LYS A 99 -14.35 27.20 -7.96
C LYS A 99 -13.70 26.13 -7.08
N MET A 100 -13.01 25.16 -7.65
CA MET A 100 -12.36 24.08 -6.89
C MET A 100 -11.38 24.57 -5.81
N LYS A 101 -10.66 25.67 -6.07
CA LYS A 101 -9.72 26.23 -5.08
C LYS A 101 -10.38 27.08 -3.99
N SER A 102 -11.69 27.38 -4.08
CA SER A 102 -12.36 28.16 -3.04
C SER A 102 -12.71 27.32 -1.82
N SER A 103 -12.76 27.97 -0.66
CA SER A 103 -13.35 27.38 0.53
C SER A 103 -14.87 27.31 0.37
N VAL A 104 -15.46 26.26 0.91
CA VAL A 104 -16.90 26.01 0.96
C VAL A 104 -17.30 25.65 2.38
N ILE A 105 -18.56 25.92 2.74
CA ILE A 105 -19.16 25.50 4.00
C ILE A 105 -19.91 24.20 3.74
N VAL A 106 -19.58 23.17 4.53
CA VAL A 106 -20.19 21.85 4.50
C VAL A 106 -20.74 21.54 5.88
N THR A 107 -21.94 20.96 5.95
CA THR A 107 -22.59 20.66 7.22
C THR A 107 -22.48 19.17 7.52
N CYS A 108 -21.78 18.82 8.60
CA CYS A 108 -21.81 17.46 9.12
C CYS A 108 -23.12 17.22 9.86
N LYS A 109 -23.84 16.15 9.48
CA LYS A 109 -25.10 15.78 10.14
C LYS A 109 -24.99 15.57 11.66
N GLN A 110 -23.79 15.24 12.15
CA GLN A 110 -23.53 14.97 13.57
C GLN A 110 -22.81 16.13 14.29
N HIS A 111 -21.97 16.89 13.59
CA HIS A 111 -21.04 17.84 14.23
C HIS A 111 -21.19 19.28 13.72
N GLY A 112 -22.17 19.54 12.86
CA GLY A 112 -22.49 20.89 12.36
C GLY A 112 -21.58 21.38 11.23
N ASP A 113 -21.66 22.69 10.98
CA ASP A 113 -21.00 23.38 9.87
C ASP A 113 -19.48 23.42 10.05
N PHE A 114 -18.73 23.19 8.96
CA PHE A 114 -17.28 23.36 8.92
C PHE A 114 -16.84 23.84 7.53
N SER A 115 -15.66 24.49 7.47
CA SER A 115 -15.11 25.00 6.21
C SER A 115 -13.99 24.13 5.68
N VAL A 116 -14.04 23.84 4.37
CA VAL A 116 -13.02 23.06 3.64
C VAL A 116 -12.83 23.63 2.25
N SER A 117 -11.66 23.42 1.64
CA SER A 117 -11.51 23.68 0.21
C SER A 117 -12.30 22.66 -0.60
N ALA A 118 -13.00 23.10 -1.64
CA ALA A 118 -13.79 22.20 -2.48
C ALA A 118 -12.93 21.10 -3.13
N PHE A 119 -11.72 21.46 -3.58
CA PHE A 119 -10.73 20.51 -4.09
C PHE A 119 -10.34 19.48 -3.03
N GLY A 120 -10.01 19.90 -1.81
CA GLY A 120 -9.61 18.99 -0.74
C GLY A 120 -10.76 18.07 -0.29
N HIS A 121 -11.99 18.58 -0.28
CA HIS A 121 -13.16 17.81 0.09
C HIS A 121 -13.41 16.63 -0.86
N ILE A 122 -13.24 16.85 -2.17
CA ILE A 122 -13.40 15.82 -3.20
C ILE A 122 -12.14 14.95 -3.32
N HIS A 123 -10.98 15.54 -3.66
CA HIS A 123 -9.80 14.78 -4.03
C HIS A 123 -9.08 14.15 -2.83
N ASN A 124 -8.94 14.91 -1.75
CA ASN A 124 -8.25 14.45 -0.55
C ASN A 124 -9.22 13.78 0.45
N LYS A 125 -10.50 13.68 0.10
CA LYS A 125 -11.57 13.12 0.93
C LYS A 125 -11.60 13.76 2.33
N ILE A 126 -11.27 15.04 2.43
CA ILE A 126 -11.25 15.78 3.70
C ILE A 126 -12.69 16.02 4.13
N GLY A 127 -13.08 15.46 5.26
CA GLY A 127 -14.41 15.62 5.86
C GLY A 127 -14.36 16.31 7.22
N CYS A 128 -15.41 16.09 8.01
CA CYS A 128 -15.47 16.55 9.39
C CYS A 128 -14.33 15.94 10.23
N GLN A 129 -13.58 16.80 10.92
CA GLN A 129 -12.47 16.36 11.77
C GLN A 129 -12.95 15.44 12.91
N GLN A 130 -14.11 15.73 13.51
CA GLN A 130 -14.67 14.91 14.59
C GLN A 130 -15.10 13.52 14.08
N CYS A 131 -15.77 13.44 12.92
CA CYS A 131 -16.03 12.15 12.26
C CYS A 131 -14.74 11.39 11.96
N SER A 132 -13.70 12.08 11.49
CA SER A 132 -12.39 11.46 11.20
C SER A 132 -11.73 10.91 12.46
N ILE A 133 -11.85 11.60 13.60
CA ILE A 133 -11.34 11.14 14.90
C ILE A 133 -12.14 9.93 15.39
N ASN A 134 -13.47 10.01 15.35
CA ASN A 134 -14.36 8.92 15.78
C ASN A 134 -14.14 7.64 14.95
N ASN A 135 -13.99 7.78 13.63
CA ASN A 135 -13.74 6.65 12.72
C ASN A 135 -12.30 6.11 12.81
N ARG A 136 -11.31 6.93 13.20
CA ARG A 136 -9.93 6.46 13.48
C ARG A 136 -9.88 5.52 14.69
N GLY A 137 -10.77 5.69 15.67
CA GLY A 137 -10.86 4.82 16.85
C GLY A 137 -11.58 3.49 16.59
N ILE A 138 -12.57 3.47 15.70
CA ILE A 138 -13.39 2.29 15.42
C ILE A 138 -12.63 1.23 14.63
N HIS A 139 -11.78 1.62 13.66
CA HIS A 139 -10.95 0.67 12.92
C HIS A 139 -9.77 0.08 13.74
N VAL A 140 -9.47 0.62 14.93
CA VAL A 140 -8.28 0.24 15.72
C VAL A 140 -8.61 -0.62 16.95
N ARG A 141 -9.86 -0.62 17.43
CA ARG A 141 -10.29 -1.59 18.46
C ARG A 141 -10.82 -2.86 17.80
N GLN A 142 -9.90 -3.70 17.34
CA GLN A 142 -10.23 -5.11 17.09
C GLN A 142 -10.81 -5.69 18.38
N THR A 143 -12.03 -6.22 18.32
CA THR A 143 -12.63 -6.91 19.47
C THR A 143 -11.84 -8.19 19.76
N ILE A 144 -11.92 -8.69 20.99
CA ILE A 144 -11.26 -9.96 21.31
C ILE A 144 -11.82 -11.12 20.49
N ASP A 145 -13.11 -11.08 20.16
CA ASP A 145 -13.77 -12.07 19.31
C ASP A 145 -13.25 -12.04 17.88
N ASP A 146 -13.11 -10.85 17.29
CA ASP A 146 -12.52 -10.70 15.95
C ASP A 146 -11.06 -11.17 15.93
N PHE A 147 -10.31 -10.89 17.00
CA PHE A 147 -8.94 -11.37 17.15
C PHE A 147 -8.87 -12.89 17.15
N PHE A 148 -9.70 -13.57 17.94
CA PHE A 148 -9.72 -15.04 17.97
C PHE A 148 -10.30 -15.66 16.70
N LYS A 149 -11.26 -15.00 16.05
CA LYS A 149 -11.80 -15.44 14.75
C LYS A 149 -10.71 -15.47 13.67
N GLU A 150 -9.85 -14.46 13.63
CA GLU A 150 -8.68 -14.43 12.74
C GLU A 150 -7.63 -15.48 13.12
N LEU A 151 -7.35 -15.67 14.42
CA LEU A 151 -6.34 -16.64 14.86
C LEU A 151 -6.71 -18.09 14.57
N ARG A 152 -7.98 -18.48 14.69
CA ARG A 152 -8.45 -19.85 14.42
C ARG A 152 -8.20 -20.30 12.97
N GLN A 153 -8.08 -19.35 12.04
CA GLN A 153 -7.82 -19.64 10.63
C GLN A 153 -6.33 -19.90 10.34
N LYS A 154 -5.44 -19.71 11.33
CA LYS A 154 -3.99 -19.87 11.16
C LYS A 154 -3.57 -21.33 11.33
N PRO A 155 -2.56 -21.80 10.57
CA PRO A 155 -1.99 -23.13 10.77
C PRO A 155 -1.41 -23.24 12.18
N ASN A 156 -1.44 -24.44 12.76
CA ASN A 156 -0.90 -24.72 14.10
C ASN A 156 -1.58 -23.99 15.27
N PHE A 157 -2.75 -23.37 15.07
CA PHE A 157 -3.52 -22.74 16.16
C PHE A 157 -3.76 -23.69 17.34
N GLU A 158 -4.09 -24.95 17.04
CA GLU A 158 -4.36 -25.99 18.04
C GLU A 158 -3.14 -26.40 18.88
N GLN A 159 -1.92 -26.01 18.50
CA GLN A 159 -0.70 -26.27 19.28
C GLN A 159 -0.54 -25.30 20.46
N TYR A 160 -1.38 -24.28 20.53
CA TYR A 160 -1.34 -23.23 21.55
C TYR A 160 -2.64 -23.15 22.32
N ASP A 161 -2.51 -22.79 23.59
CA ASP A 161 -3.58 -22.46 24.49
C ASP A 161 -3.48 -20.96 24.82
N PHE A 162 -4.51 -20.23 24.39
CA PHE A 162 -4.65 -18.78 24.53
C PHE A 162 -5.63 -18.38 25.64
N SER A 163 -6.04 -19.32 26.50
CA SER A 163 -6.96 -19.06 27.62
C SER A 163 -6.51 -17.92 28.54
N GLY A 164 -5.21 -17.62 28.58
CA GLY A 164 -4.65 -16.47 29.32
C GLY A 164 -4.93 -15.08 28.70
N ILE A 165 -5.61 -15.00 27.56
CA ILE A 165 -5.96 -13.74 26.89
C ILE A 165 -7.48 -13.55 26.98
N THR A 166 -7.93 -12.83 28.02
CA THR A 166 -9.34 -12.50 28.25
C THR A 166 -9.71 -11.07 27.82
N GLU A 167 -8.72 -10.17 27.77
CA GLU A 167 -8.86 -8.80 27.28
C GLU A 167 -7.49 -8.21 26.89
N PHE A 168 -7.49 -7.20 26.03
CA PHE A 168 -6.29 -6.42 25.71
C PHE A 168 -6.63 -5.00 25.27
N LYS A 169 -5.77 -4.03 25.62
CA LYS A 169 -5.97 -2.63 25.22
C LYS A 169 -5.48 -2.34 23.81
N ASN A 170 -4.41 -3.01 23.40
CA ASN A 170 -3.79 -2.89 22.09
C ASN A 170 -2.89 -4.11 21.79
N LEU A 171 -2.39 -4.21 20.55
CA LEU A 171 -1.59 -5.36 20.10
C LEU A 171 -0.12 -5.34 20.57
N HIS A 172 0.36 -4.27 21.20
CA HIS A 172 1.74 -4.17 21.69
C HIS A 172 1.91 -4.71 23.10
N GLU A 173 0.79 -4.95 23.80
CA GLU A 173 0.75 -5.56 25.12
C GLU A 173 1.30 -6.99 25.07
N LYS A 174 2.07 -7.36 26.09
CA LYS A 174 2.53 -8.73 26.29
C LYS A 174 1.43 -9.52 26.99
N LYS A 175 1.19 -10.74 26.53
CA LYS A 175 0.27 -11.69 27.15
C LYS A 175 0.92 -13.05 27.27
N THR A 176 0.44 -13.81 28.24
CA THR A 176 0.85 -15.18 28.49
C THR A 176 0.14 -16.12 27.53
N VAL A 177 0.91 -16.98 26.87
CA VAL A 177 0.45 -18.02 25.95
C VAL A 177 1.11 -19.33 26.36
N ARG A 178 0.37 -20.43 26.26
CA ARG A 178 0.90 -21.77 26.50
C ARG A 178 1.10 -22.51 25.19
N CYS A 179 2.31 -22.98 24.95
CA CYS A 179 2.61 -23.96 23.92
C CYS A 179 2.41 -25.37 24.50
N LYS A 180 1.70 -26.25 23.78
CA LYS A 180 1.46 -27.63 24.25
C LYS A 180 2.75 -28.45 24.40
N SER A 181 3.79 -28.17 23.61
CA SER A 181 5.07 -28.91 23.62
C SER A 181 6.14 -28.29 24.53
N HIS A 182 6.10 -26.98 24.78
CA HIS A 182 7.23 -26.27 25.42
C HIS A 182 6.80 -25.36 26.58
N GLY A 183 5.53 -25.43 26.99
CA GLY A 183 5.05 -24.74 28.17
C GLY A 183 4.71 -23.26 27.96
N ILE A 184 4.70 -22.52 29.07
CA ILE A 184 4.15 -21.16 29.16
C ILE A 184 5.22 -20.12 28.82
N TYR A 185 4.87 -19.11 28.02
CA TYR A 185 5.75 -18.00 27.67
C TYR A 185 4.95 -16.70 27.48
N GLU A 186 5.65 -15.56 27.47
CA GLU A 186 5.06 -14.26 27.20
C GLU A 186 5.41 -13.75 25.80
N THR A 187 4.42 -13.19 25.10
CA THR A 187 4.64 -12.54 23.80
C THR A 187 3.67 -11.41 23.52
N LYS A 188 3.99 -10.56 22.55
CA LYS A 188 3.09 -9.46 22.12
C LYS A 188 2.02 -9.99 21.17
N LEU A 189 0.78 -9.53 21.34
CA LEU A 189 -0.36 -9.95 20.50
C LEU A 189 -0.14 -9.65 19.01
N LYS A 190 0.57 -8.56 18.67
CA LYS A 190 0.98 -8.23 17.30
C LYS A 190 1.71 -9.39 16.62
N TYR A 191 2.60 -10.07 17.34
CA TYR A 191 3.38 -11.17 16.76
C TYR A 191 2.54 -12.44 16.59
N ILE A 192 1.59 -12.68 17.51
CA ILE A 192 0.61 -13.76 17.40
C ILE A 192 -0.23 -13.54 16.11
N LYS A 193 -0.78 -12.33 15.94
CA LYS A 193 -1.60 -11.97 14.77
C LYS A 193 -0.86 -12.08 13.43
N GLN A 194 0.40 -11.63 13.40
CA GLN A 194 1.21 -11.64 12.18
C GLN A 194 1.68 -13.05 11.77
N GLY A 195 1.54 -14.06 12.63
CA GLY A 195 2.07 -15.40 12.34
C GLY A 195 3.60 -15.46 12.29
N VAL A 196 4.30 -14.45 12.82
CA VAL A 196 5.76 -14.49 12.97
C VAL A 196 6.15 -15.30 14.21
N PHE A 197 5.19 -15.52 15.11
CA PHE A 197 5.32 -16.17 16.42
C PHE A 197 4.59 -17.52 16.46
N PHE A 198 4.65 -18.30 15.38
CA PHE A 198 4.26 -19.71 15.41
C PHE A 198 5.22 -20.46 16.32
N GLY A 199 4.83 -20.51 17.57
CA GLY A 199 5.49 -21.28 18.59
C GLY A 199 6.51 -20.52 19.35
N CYS A 200 6.57 -20.85 20.63
CA CYS A 200 7.62 -20.43 21.53
C CYS A 200 9.00 -20.52 20.84
N LYS A 201 10.00 -19.88 21.44
CA LYS A 201 11.38 -19.89 20.90
C LYS A 201 11.85 -21.30 20.53
N GLN A 202 11.42 -22.33 21.28
CA GLN A 202 11.76 -23.72 21.04
C GLN A 202 11.12 -24.31 19.77
N CYS A 203 9.82 -24.11 19.51
CA CYS A 203 9.20 -24.53 18.23
C CYS A 203 9.90 -23.92 17.01
N LYS A 204 10.34 -22.66 17.12
CA LYS A 204 11.08 -21.99 16.05
C LYS A 204 12.43 -22.66 15.81
N ILE A 205 13.14 -23.00 16.89
CA ILE A 205 14.40 -23.73 16.81
C ILE A 205 14.18 -25.07 16.12
N GLU A 206 13.19 -25.84 16.57
CA GLU A 206 12.88 -27.17 16.03
C GLU A 206 12.53 -27.15 14.53
N LYS A 207 11.78 -26.15 14.07
CA LYS A 207 11.45 -26.00 12.64
C LYS A 207 12.68 -25.63 11.78
N HIS A 208 13.72 -25.06 12.39
CA HIS A 208 14.97 -24.69 11.74
C HIS A 208 16.12 -25.66 12.08
N LEU A 209 15.87 -26.73 12.85
CA LEU A 209 16.84 -27.80 13.08
C LEU A 209 17.10 -28.49 11.75
N ARG A 210 18.30 -28.28 11.20
CA ARG A 210 18.75 -28.98 9.99
C ARG A 210 19.13 -30.43 10.29
N PHE A 211 19.46 -30.73 11.54
CA PHE A 211 19.90 -32.02 12.05
C PHE A 211 19.33 -32.25 13.45
N THR A 212 19.09 -33.51 13.81
CA THR A 212 18.96 -33.89 15.24
C THR A 212 20.33 -33.91 15.91
N THR A 213 20.37 -33.97 17.25
CA THR A 213 21.63 -34.13 18.01
C THR A 213 22.39 -35.37 17.54
N GLU A 214 21.70 -36.48 17.30
CA GLU A 214 22.29 -37.73 16.82
C GLU A 214 22.92 -37.56 15.44
N GLN A 215 22.20 -36.91 14.51
CA GLN A 215 22.70 -36.65 13.15
C GLN A 215 23.89 -35.67 13.14
N PHE A 216 23.89 -34.67 14.03
CA PHE A 216 25.02 -33.78 14.20
C PHE A 216 26.25 -34.55 14.70
N VAL A 217 26.07 -35.43 15.70
CA VAL A 217 27.15 -36.26 16.26
C VAL A 217 27.70 -37.24 15.24
N GLU A 218 26.85 -37.90 14.45
CA GLU A 218 27.26 -38.84 13.40
C GLU A 218 28.18 -38.15 12.37
N ARG A 219 27.75 -37.02 11.80
CA ARG A 219 28.56 -36.24 10.85
C ARG A 219 29.83 -35.69 11.46
N SER A 220 29.78 -35.29 12.73
CA SER A 220 30.94 -34.78 13.45
C SER A 220 32.01 -35.87 13.65
N LYS A 221 31.59 -37.13 13.85
CA LYS A 221 32.49 -38.28 13.91
C LYS A 221 33.14 -38.59 12.56
N GLU A 222 32.46 -38.36 11.44
CA GLU A 222 33.08 -38.52 10.10
C GLU A 222 34.24 -37.54 9.87
N VAL A 223 34.07 -36.28 10.32
CA VAL A 223 35.07 -35.21 10.13
C VAL A 223 36.24 -35.34 11.11
N HIS A 224 35.96 -35.64 12.38
CA HIS A 224 36.97 -35.61 13.47
C HIS A 224 37.40 -36.99 13.97
N LYS A 225 36.85 -38.06 13.40
CA LYS A 225 37.09 -39.47 13.78
C LYS A 225 36.89 -39.66 15.30
N GLU A 226 37.69 -40.52 15.92
CA GLU A 226 37.58 -40.86 17.34
C GLU A 226 38.36 -39.93 18.30
N ARG A 227 38.72 -38.72 17.87
CA ARG A 227 39.52 -37.79 18.71
C ARG A 227 38.69 -37.06 19.77
N LEU A 228 37.38 -37.00 19.60
CA LEU A 228 36.45 -36.26 20.44
C LEU A 228 35.33 -37.17 20.95
N ASP A 229 34.90 -36.92 22.17
CA ASP A 229 33.70 -37.47 22.80
C ASP A 229 32.57 -36.42 22.71
N TYR A 230 31.37 -36.91 22.42
CA TYR A 230 30.16 -36.14 22.15
C TYR A 230 29.07 -36.40 23.20
N GLY A 231 29.36 -37.10 24.30
CA GLY A 231 28.37 -37.47 25.32
C GLY A 231 27.67 -36.29 26.02
N LYS A 232 28.23 -35.07 25.93
CA LYS A 232 27.67 -33.83 26.48
C LYS A 232 27.05 -32.89 25.43
N VAL A 233 26.90 -33.35 24.19
CA VAL A 233 26.36 -32.51 23.12
C VAL A 233 24.85 -32.42 23.24
N ASP A 234 24.36 -31.19 23.36
CA ASP A 234 22.96 -30.82 23.18
C ASP A 234 22.85 -29.85 22.00
N TYR A 235 22.51 -30.36 20.82
CA TYR A 235 22.53 -29.58 19.58
C TYR A 235 21.20 -28.83 19.40
N LEU A 236 21.27 -27.49 19.46
CA LEU A 236 20.10 -26.63 19.25
C LEU A 236 20.03 -26.05 17.84
N ASN A 237 21.16 -25.64 17.25
CA ASN A 237 21.23 -25.16 15.86
C ASN A 237 22.71 -24.96 15.47
N ALA A 238 22.96 -24.57 14.22
CA ALA A 238 24.29 -24.36 13.67
C ALA A 238 25.13 -23.30 14.42
N HIS A 239 24.51 -22.33 15.10
CA HIS A 239 25.15 -21.13 15.65
C HIS A 239 25.22 -21.07 17.18
N THR A 240 24.44 -21.90 17.89
CA THR A 240 24.53 -22.06 19.34
C THR A 240 25.70 -22.98 19.67
N ASP A 241 26.52 -22.59 20.65
CA ASP A 241 27.71 -23.36 21.02
C ASP A 241 27.31 -24.71 21.63
N VAL A 242 28.07 -25.75 21.29
CA VAL A 242 27.97 -27.10 21.86
C VAL A 242 29.21 -27.42 22.68
N ILE A 243 29.06 -28.27 23.70
CA ILE A 243 30.16 -28.74 24.53
C ILE A 243 30.70 -30.04 23.92
N LEU A 244 31.98 -30.03 23.56
CA LEU A 244 32.72 -31.18 23.04
C LEU A 244 33.79 -31.58 24.05
N THR A 245 34.04 -32.87 24.21
CA THR A 245 35.06 -33.37 25.13
C THR A 245 36.24 -33.91 24.36
N CYS A 246 37.40 -33.26 24.48
CA CYS A 246 38.65 -33.81 23.97
C CYS A 246 39.14 -34.92 24.90
N LYS A 247 39.44 -36.10 24.34
CA LYS A 247 39.92 -37.26 25.11
C LYS A 247 41.19 -36.97 25.94
N THR A 248 42.01 -36.00 25.54
CA THR A 248 43.28 -35.67 26.20
C THR A 248 43.28 -34.33 26.95
N HIS A 249 42.34 -33.43 26.67
CA HIS A 249 42.37 -32.05 27.17
C HIS A 249 41.05 -31.59 27.79
N GLY A 250 40.04 -32.46 27.85
CA GLY A 250 38.77 -32.16 28.50
C GLY A 250 37.79 -31.34 27.65
N ASP A 251 36.80 -30.75 28.32
CA ASP A 251 35.66 -30.09 27.69
C ASP A 251 36.04 -28.73 27.09
N PHE A 252 35.49 -28.42 25.92
CA PHE A 252 35.58 -27.11 25.28
C PHE A 252 34.31 -26.81 24.48
N THR A 253 34.05 -25.53 24.21
CA THR A 253 32.87 -25.09 23.46
C THR A 253 33.22 -24.78 22.02
N CYS A 254 32.35 -25.15 21.09
CA CYS A 254 32.51 -24.84 19.67
C CYS A 254 31.17 -24.54 18.99
N LYS A 255 31.19 -23.75 17.91
CA LYS A 255 30.05 -23.59 17.02
C LYS A 255 29.88 -24.80 16.09
N PRO A 256 28.71 -25.46 16.06
CA PRO A 256 28.47 -26.62 15.21
C PRO A 256 28.78 -26.44 13.72
N TYR A 257 28.51 -25.28 13.13
CA TYR A 257 28.83 -25.05 11.71
C TYR A 257 30.34 -25.02 11.45
N VAL A 258 31.13 -24.51 12.40
CA VAL A 258 32.60 -24.50 12.33
C VAL A 258 33.13 -25.91 12.51
N HIS A 259 32.56 -26.64 13.48
CA HIS A 259 32.92 -28.03 13.75
C HIS A 259 32.73 -28.95 12.55
N LEU A 260 31.56 -28.87 11.89
CA LEU A 260 31.25 -29.65 10.69
C LEU A 260 32.08 -29.24 9.46
N ALA A 261 32.57 -28.00 9.40
CA ALA A 261 33.47 -27.54 8.34
C ALA A 261 34.92 -28.03 8.51
N GLY A 262 35.19 -28.89 9.51
CA GLY A 262 36.54 -29.33 9.83
C GLY A 262 37.34 -28.32 10.64
N GLY A 263 36.69 -27.36 11.29
CA GLY A 263 37.28 -26.50 12.31
C GLY A 263 36.89 -26.95 13.72
N GLY A 264 37.07 -26.08 14.72
CA GLY A 264 36.52 -26.35 16.04
C GLY A 264 37.29 -27.37 16.88
N PHE A 265 38.58 -27.56 16.60
CA PHE A 265 39.41 -28.48 17.37
C PHE A 265 39.74 -27.95 18.76
N CYS A 266 40.09 -28.87 19.65
CA CYS A 266 40.82 -28.55 20.87
C CYS A 266 42.11 -27.80 20.51
N GLN A 267 42.22 -26.54 20.93
CA GLN A 267 43.36 -25.68 20.62
C GLN A 267 44.68 -26.26 21.16
N SER A 268 44.62 -26.98 22.29
CA SER A 268 45.77 -27.68 22.88
C SER A 268 46.24 -28.90 22.07
N CYS A 269 45.36 -29.52 21.28
CA CYS A 269 45.77 -30.56 20.31
C CYS A 269 46.40 -29.93 19.06
N PHE A 270 45.85 -28.82 18.59
CA PHE A 270 46.32 -28.15 17.36
C PHE A 270 47.73 -27.58 17.53
N SER A 271 48.03 -26.99 18.69
CA SER A 271 49.36 -26.42 19.00
C SER A 271 50.50 -27.43 19.09
N ARG A 272 50.23 -28.73 19.26
CA ARG A 272 51.25 -29.80 19.26
C ARG A 272 51.61 -30.31 17.86
N VAL A 273 50.74 -30.10 16.87
CA VAL A 273 50.99 -30.54 15.49
C VAL A 273 51.89 -29.54 14.76
N SER A 274 51.74 -28.24 15.03
CA SER A 274 52.56 -27.18 14.42
C SER A 274 54.02 -27.16 14.88
N SER A 275 54.34 -27.80 16.00
CA SER A 275 55.71 -27.87 16.56
C SER A 275 56.49 -29.13 16.15
N ALA A 276 55.87 -30.06 15.41
CA ALA A 276 56.50 -31.33 15.02
C ALA A 276 57.04 -31.33 13.57
N GLU A 277 56.83 -30.25 12.79
CA GLU A 277 57.32 -30.12 11.41
C GLU A 277 58.58 -29.23 11.28
N THR A 278 59.32 -28.98 12.36
CA THR A 278 60.52 -28.12 12.35
C THR A 278 61.81 -28.82 12.76
N GLU A 279 61.88 -30.16 12.64
CA GLU A 279 63.13 -30.91 12.76
C GLU A 279 63.26 -31.95 11.65
N ILE A 280 63.68 -31.50 10.46
CA ILE A 280 64.46 -32.28 9.48
C ILE A 280 65.58 -31.36 8.98
#